data_AF-A0A9E3JDC4-F1
#
_entry.id   AF-A0A9E3JDC4-F1
#
_cell.length_a   1.000
_cell.length_b   1.000
_cell.length_c   1.000
_cell.angle_alpha   90.00
_cell.angle_beta   90.00
_cell.angle_gamma   90.00
#
_symmetry.space_group_name_H-M   'P 1'
#
loop_
_entity.id
_entity.type
_entity.pdbx_description
1 polymer ?
#
loop_
_entity_poly.entity_id
_entity_poly.type
_entity_poly.pdbx_seq_one_letter_code
_entity_poly.pdbx_strand_id
1 'polypeptide(L)'
;MRDRLAASDPGLLRLAAGLRTVGAIALTLAVLGLLRADVPHLVAGAIAAMVATFAIREKQRAPQAVTLALGLPVALASLSLGALLSSRVVAGDLFFVALIFCAVYGRRFGDRGTALGLIGFQVYFVSLFVGAKVSGLPELYGVLGVAFLCSAVARFLLVPETPAGLLER
;
A
#
# COMPACT_ATOMS: atom_id res chain seq x y z
N MET A 1 10.70 -30.91 -3.90
CA MET A 1 10.48 -29.46 -4.17
C MET A 1 10.66 -28.59 -2.93
N ARG A 2 10.17 -29.01 -1.75
CA ARG A 2 10.38 -28.33 -0.45
C ARG A 2 11.86 -28.10 -0.09
N ASP A 3 12.75 -29.05 -0.39
CA ASP A 3 14.18 -28.93 -0.04
C ASP A 3 14.93 -27.85 -0.84
N ARG A 4 14.52 -27.56 -2.08
CA ARG A 4 15.14 -26.49 -2.89
C ARG A 4 14.72 -25.09 -2.42
N LEU A 5 13.48 -24.97 -1.92
CA LEU A 5 12.96 -23.72 -1.36
C LEU A 5 13.58 -23.42 0.00
N ALA A 6 13.78 -24.44 0.84
CA ALA A 6 14.47 -24.32 2.12
C ALA A 6 15.97 -23.95 1.96
N ALA A 7 16.63 -24.44 0.90
CA ALA A 7 18.02 -24.12 0.61
C ALA A 7 18.25 -22.68 0.12
N SER A 8 17.25 -22.04 -0.52
CA SER A 8 17.36 -20.67 -1.05
C SER A 8 16.97 -19.59 -0.03
N ASP A 9 16.14 -19.93 0.95
CA ASP A 9 15.64 -18.97 1.96
C ASP A 9 15.45 -19.70 3.31
N PRO A 10 16.52 -19.84 4.12
CA PRO A 10 16.49 -20.53 5.40
C PRO A 10 15.60 -19.74 6.38
N GLY A 11 14.31 -20.06 6.38
CA GLY A 11 13.27 -19.40 7.19
C GLY A 11 11.96 -19.10 6.45
N LEU A 12 11.87 -19.30 5.12
CA LEU A 12 10.68 -19.00 4.30
C LEU A 12 10.16 -17.55 4.43
N LEU A 13 10.95 -16.65 5.01
CA LEU A 13 10.52 -15.29 5.37
C LEU A 13 10.33 -14.42 4.12
N ARG A 14 11.20 -14.54 3.11
CA ARG A 14 11.05 -13.78 1.86
C ARG A 14 9.92 -14.35 1.01
N LEU A 15 9.74 -15.67 1.04
CA LEU A 15 8.59 -16.33 0.38
C LEU A 15 7.26 -15.88 0.99
N ALA A 16 7.16 -15.84 2.32
CA ALA A 16 5.95 -15.37 3.02
C ALA A 16 5.67 -13.89 2.73
N ALA A 17 6.69 -13.04 2.70
CA ALA A 17 6.55 -11.63 2.34
C ALA A 17 6.08 -11.44 0.87
N GLY A 18 6.64 -12.22 -0.06
CA GLY A 18 6.21 -12.23 -1.46
C GLY A 18 4.77 -12.72 -1.61
N LEU A 19 4.42 -13.83 -0.97
CA LEU A 19 3.08 -14.41 -1.02
C LEU A 19 2.03 -13.47 -0.43
N ARG A 20 2.35 -12.74 0.64
CA ARG A 20 1.47 -11.72 1.22
C ARG A 20 1.19 -10.59 0.23
N THR A 21 2.22 -10.11 -0.47
CA THR A 21 2.08 -9.04 -1.46
C THR A 21 1.25 -9.51 -2.66
N VAL A 22 1.57 -10.68 -3.22
CA VAL A 22 0.83 -11.28 -4.34
C VAL A 22 -0.61 -11.58 -3.93
N GLY A 23 -0.82 -12.14 -2.74
CA GLY A 23 -2.15 -12.43 -2.19
C GLY A 23 -3.00 -11.17 -2.01
N ALA A 24 -2.41 -10.08 -1.49
CA ALA A 24 -3.10 -8.80 -1.35
C ALA A 24 -3.52 -8.23 -2.72
N ILE A 25 -2.62 -8.25 -3.71
CA ILE A 25 -2.90 -7.77 -5.07
C ILE A 25 -3.98 -8.63 -5.73
N ALA A 26 -3.83 -9.95 -5.69
CA ALA A 26 -4.78 -10.89 -6.30
C ALA A 26 -6.17 -10.76 -5.68
N LEU A 27 -6.26 -10.66 -4.34
CA LEU A 27 -7.53 -10.47 -3.64
C LEU A 27 -8.17 -9.12 -4.01
N THR A 28 -7.37 -8.04 -4.08
CA THR A 28 -7.86 -6.72 -4.48
C THR A 28 -8.41 -6.75 -5.90
N LEU A 29 -7.67 -7.35 -6.85
CA LEU A 29 -8.11 -7.49 -8.24
C LEU A 29 -9.36 -8.37 -8.36
N ALA A 30 -9.45 -9.45 -7.59
CA ALA A 30 -10.63 -10.31 -7.57
C ALA A 30 -11.87 -9.55 -7.09
N VAL A 31 -11.77 -8.81 -5.98
CA VAL A 31 -12.89 -8.02 -5.44
C VAL A 31 -13.30 -6.91 -6.42
N LEU A 32 -12.34 -6.14 -6.94
CA LEU A 32 -12.64 -5.08 -7.90
C LEU A 32 -13.17 -5.61 -9.23
N GLY A 33 -12.68 -6.75 -9.70
CA GLY A 33 -13.18 -7.42 -10.89
C GLY A 33 -14.63 -7.91 -10.72
N LEU A 34 -14.98 -8.43 -9.53
CA LEU A 34 -16.37 -8.79 -9.20
C LEU A 34 -17.29 -7.56 -9.16
N LEU A 35 -16.77 -6.41 -8.72
CA LEU A 35 -17.47 -5.12 -8.76
C LEU A 35 -17.51 -4.50 -10.17
N ARG A 36 -16.93 -5.17 -11.18
CA ARG A 36 -16.80 -4.70 -12.56
C ARG A 36 -16.15 -3.33 -12.67
N ALA A 37 -15.14 -3.08 -11.83
CA ALA A 37 -14.36 -1.86 -11.89
C ALA A 37 -13.59 -1.77 -13.23
N ASP A 38 -13.48 -0.57 -13.77
CA ASP A 38 -12.72 -0.33 -14.99
C ASP A 38 -11.22 -0.60 -14.80
N VAL A 39 -10.50 -0.77 -15.91
CA VAL A 39 -9.05 -1.02 -15.93
C VAL A 39 -8.25 -0.01 -15.08
N PRO A 40 -8.51 1.32 -15.15
CA PRO A 40 -7.77 2.27 -14.32
C PRO A 40 -7.97 2.04 -12.81
N HIS A 41 -9.18 1.65 -12.40
CA HIS A 41 -9.50 1.32 -11.01
C HIS A 41 -8.81 0.02 -10.56
N LEU A 42 -8.74 -0.99 -11.44
CA LEU A 42 -7.98 -2.21 -11.17
C LEU A 42 -6.49 -1.94 -10.97
N VAL A 43 -5.89 -1.10 -11.82
CA VAL A 43 -4.47 -0.71 -11.71
C VAL A 43 -4.23 0.09 -10.43
N ALA A 44 -5.10 1.07 -10.12
CA ALA A 44 -5.02 1.83 -8.88
C ALA A 44 -5.08 0.94 -7.65
N GLY A 45 -6.05 0.01 -7.61
CA GLY A 45 -6.21 -0.95 -6.52
C GLY A 45 -5.00 -1.86 -6.36
N ALA A 46 -4.47 -2.41 -7.45
CA ALA A 46 -3.28 -3.26 -7.42
C ALA A 46 -2.04 -2.53 -6.88
N ILE A 47 -1.78 -1.32 -7.35
CA ILE A 47 -0.65 -0.51 -6.87
C ILE A 47 -0.85 -0.14 -5.39
N ALA A 48 -2.06 0.27 -5.00
CA ALA A 48 -2.36 0.59 -3.60
C ALA A 48 -2.15 -0.61 -2.68
N ALA A 49 -2.59 -1.81 -3.07
CA ALA A 49 -2.40 -3.04 -2.31
C ALA A 49 -0.92 -3.43 -2.19
N MET A 50 -0.17 -3.32 -3.30
CA MET A 50 1.27 -3.55 -3.33
C MET A 50 2.01 -2.60 -2.37
N VAL A 51 1.64 -1.33 -2.35
CA VAL A 51 2.27 -0.32 -1.50
C VAL A 51 1.92 -0.52 -0.04
N ALA A 52 0.65 -0.76 0.28
CA ALA A 52 0.21 -1.02 1.65
C ALA A 52 0.89 -2.27 2.25
N THR A 53 1.20 -3.27 1.43
CA THR A 53 1.96 -4.44 1.86
C THR A 53 3.46 -4.15 1.96
N PHE A 54 4.08 -3.54 0.94
CA PHE A 54 5.53 -3.32 0.90
C PHE A 54 6.05 -2.20 1.82
N ALA A 55 5.28 -1.13 2.01
CA ALA A 55 5.68 0.02 2.80
C ALA A 55 5.82 -0.31 4.29
N ILE A 56 4.99 -1.23 4.79
CA ILE A 56 4.92 -1.57 6.21
C ILE A 56 5.96 -2.65 6.53
N ARG A 57 7.03 -2.23 7.21
CA ARG A 57 8.20 -3.06 7.55
C ARG A 57 8.34 -3.36 9.05
N GLU A 58 7.45 -2.81 9.87
CA GLU A 58 7.45 -3.02 11.33
C GLU A 58 7.37 -4.52 11.63
N LYS A 59 8.07 -4.99 12.68
CA LYS A 59 8.15 -6.43 13.04
C LYS A 59 6.99 -6.93 13.92
N GLN A 60 6.32 -6.01 14.61
CA GLN A 60 5.26 -6.34 15.56
C GLN A 60 3.89 -6.06 14.93
N ARG A 61 2.92 -6.96 15.16
CA ARG A 61 1.57 -6.86 14.58
C ARG A 61 0.81 -5.59 14.98
N ALA A 62 0.95 -5.14 16.24
CA ALA A 62 0.23 -3.96 16.73
C ALA A 62 0.71 -2.66 16.03
N PRO A 63 2.02 -2.34 15.98
CA PRO A 63 2.52 -1.24 15.15
C PRO A 63 2.11 -1.34 13.68
N GLN A 64 2.21 -2.53 13.07
CA GLN A 64 1.80 -2.74 11.67
C GLN A 64 0.34 -2.35 11.42
N ALA A 65 -0.57 -2.77 12.32
CA ALA A 65 -1.99 -2.45 12.22
C ALA A 65 -2.24 -0.95 12.34
N VAL A 66 -1.54 -0.28 13.26
CA VAL A 66 -1.60 1.18 13.42
C VAL A 66 -1.10 1.88 12.15
N THR A 67 0.03 1.45 11.59
CA THR A 67 0.59 2.06 10.37
C THR A 67 -0.31 1.81 9.16
N LEU A 68 -0.94 0.64 9.05
CA LEU A 68 -1.92 0.38 7.99
C LEU A 68 -3.16 1.26 8.14
N ALA A 69 -3.67 1.40 9.37
CA ALA A 69 -4.81 2.25 9.68
C ALA A 69 -4.51 3.74 9.44
N LEU A 70 -3.30 4.20 9.74
CA LEU A 70 -2.83 5.56 9.44
C LEU A 70 -2.47 5.75 7.96
N GLY A 71 -2.10 4.68 7.26
CA GLY A 71 -1.79 4.70 5.84
C GLY A 71 -3.01 5.03 4.98
N LEU A 72 -4.19 4.54 5.36
CA LEU A 72 -5.43 4.81 4.64
C LEU A 72 -5.79 6.31 4.57
N PRO A 73 -5.88 7.09 5.68
CA PRO A 73 -6.15 8.51 5.60
C PRO A 73 -5.05 9.28 4.86
N VAL A 74 -3.79 8.86 4.96
CA VAL A 74 -2.69 9.47 4.19
C VAL A 74 -2.87 9.21 2.69
N ALA A 75 -3.26 8.00 2.31
CA ALA A 75 -3.57 7.64 0.92
C ALA A 75 -4.75 8.45 0.39
N LEU A 76 -5.84 8.53 1.15
CA LEU A 76 -7.03 9.30 0.80
C LEU A 76 -6.69 10.78 0.62
N ALA A 77 -5.98 11.40 1.57
CA ALA A 77 -5.56 12.79 1.48
C ALA A 77 -4.67 13.04 0.25
N SER A 78 -3.73 12.14 -0.03
CA SER A 78 -2.82 12.24 -1.19
C SER A 78 -3.60 12.14 -2.51
N LEU A 79 -4.57 11.24 -2.59
CA LEU A 79 -5.47 11.09 -3.73
C LEU A 79 -6.34 12.33 -3.93
N SER A 80 -6.94 12.87 -2.85
CA SER A 80 -7.75 14.09 -2.91
C SER A 80 -6.93 15.27 -3.42
N LEU A 81 -5.71 15.44 -2.91
CA LEU A 81 -4.81 16.50 -3.33
C LEU A 81 -4.42 16.35 -4.80
N GLY A 82 -4.05 15.14 -5.24
CA GLY A 82 -3.76 14.90 -6.65
C GLY A 82 -4.95 15.18 -7.57
N ALA A 83 -6.17 14.79 -7.17
CA ALA A 83 -7.38 15.08 -7.94
C ALA A 83 -7.70 16.58 -8.01
N LEU A 84 -7.49 17.33 -6.92
CA LEU A 84 -7.71 18.77 -6.87
C LEU A 84 -6.67 19.55 -7.68
N LEU A 85 -5.40 19.15 -7.57
CA LEU A 85 -4.29 19.82 -8.24
C LEU A 85 -4.11 19.37 -9.71
N SER A 86 -4.83 18.33 -10.16
CA SER A 86 -4.80 17.84 -11.54
C SER A 86 -5.11 18.92 -12.59
N SER A 87 -5.91 19.93 -12.22
CA SER A 87 -6.26 21.07 -13.09
C SER A 87 -5.18 22.15 -13.20
N ARG A 88 -4.19 22.16 -12.29
CA ARG A 88 -3.15 23.21 -12.17
C ARG A 88 -1.77 22.56 -12.16
N VAL A 89 -1.25 22.26 -13.34
CA VAL A 89 0.02 21.53 -13.55
C VAL A 89 1.16 22.09 -12.67
N VAL A 90 1.41 23.41 -12.70
CA VAL A 90 2.49 24.04 -11.91
C VAL A 90 2.29 23.89 -10.40
N ALA A 91 1.05 24.05 -9.91
CA ALA A 91 0.76 23.87 -8.49
C ALA A 91 0.93 22.40 -8.08
N GLY A 92 0.50 21.48 -8.95
CA GLY A 92 0.65 20.04 -8.77
C GLY A 92 2.11 19.62 -8.69
N ASP A 93 2.97 20.17 -9.54
CA ASP A 93 4.41 19.88 -9.54
C ASP A 93 5.10 20.40 -8.27
N LEU A 94 4.80 21.65 -7.86
CA LEU A 94 5.34 22.22 -6.62
C LEU A 94 4.90 21.42 -5.39
N PHE A 95 3.62 21.03 -5.35
CA PHE A 95 3.10 20.20 -4.27
C PHE A 95 3.75 18.81 -4.29
N PHE A 96 3.94 18.21 -5.46
CA PHE A 96 4.61 16.92 -5.59
C PHE A 96 6.04 16.96 -5.05
N VAL A 97 6.79 18.02 -5.37
CA VAL A 97 8.13 18.25 -4.80
C VAL A 97 8.05 18.39 -3.28
N ALA A 98 7.13 19.19 -2.75
CA ALA A 98 6.94 19.34 -1.31
C ALA A 98 6.58 18.01 -0.63
N LEU A 99 5.74 17.20 -1.28
CA LEU A 99 5.36 15.87 -0.81
C LEU A 99 6.56 14.90 -0.79
N ILE A 100 7.44 14.95 -1.79
CA ILE A 100 8.70 14.20 -1.78
C ILE A 100 9.57 14.62 -0.58
N PHE A 101 9.74 15.92 -0.35
CA PHE A 101 10.48 16.42 0.81
C PHE A 101 9.86 15.93 2.13
N CYS A 102 8.54 16.01 2.29
CA CYS A 102 7.83 15.51 3.45
C CYS A 102 8.01 14.00 3.64
N ALA A 103 7.93 13.21 2.55
CA ALA A 103 8.11 11.76 2.59
C ALA A 103 9.55 11.38 2.99
N VAL A 104 10.55 12.06 2.43
CA VAL A 104 11.97 11.83 2.79
C VAL A 104 12.24 12.28 4.23
N TYR A 105 11.74 13.45 4.63
CA TYR A 105 11.87 13.95 6.00
C TYR A 105 11.19 13.02 7.01
N GLY A 106 10.05 12.46 6.64
CA GLY A 106 9.29 11.49 7.43
C GLY A 106 10.10 10.26 7.82
N ARG A 107 11.10 9.86 7.01
CA ARG A 107 11.99 8.72 7.31
C ARG A 107 12.72 8.86 8.64
N ARG A 108 12.89 10.09 9.15
CA ARG A 108 13.49 10.35 10.47
C ARG A 108 12.69 9.77 11.64
N PHE A 109 11.38 9.55 11.45
CA PHE A 109 10.49 8.99 12.47
C PHE A 109 10.42 7.44 12.41
N GLY A 110 11.45 6.80 11.84
CA GLY A 110 11.59 5.35 11.77
C GLY A 110 10.75 4.69 10.66
N ASP A 111 10.43 3.40 10.88
CA ASP A 111 9.73 2.57 9.90
C ASP A 111 8.35 3.12 9.56
N ARG A 112 7.61 3.64 10.55
CA ARG A 112 6.26 4.20 10.34
C ARG A 112 6.31 5.44 9.46
N GLY A 113 7.20 6.38 9.74
CA GLY A 113 7.33 7.60 8.94
C GLY A 113 7.74 7.30 7.50
N THR A 114 8.64 6.33 7.32
CA THR A 114 9.02 5.81 5.99
C THR A 114 7.83 5.18 5.27
N ALA A 115 7.03 4.38 5.96
CA ALA A 115 5.86 3.70 5.39
C ALA A 115 4.79 4.71 4.94
N LEU A 116 4.42 5.64 5.81
CA LEU A 116 3.41 6.67 5.52
C LEU A 116 3.86 7.59 4.39
N GLY A 117 5.13 7.98 4.36
CA GLY A 117 5.70 8.77 3.27
C GLY A 117 5.63 8.05 1.92
N LEU A 118 5.97 6.76 1.89
CA LEU A 118 5.92 5.94 0.67
C LEU A 118 4.47 5.72 0.19
N ILE A 119 3.54 5.47 1.12
CA ILE A 119 2.10 5.38 0.82
C ILE A 119 1.58 6.67 0.20
N GLY A 120 1.83 7.82 0.85
CA GLY A 120 1.36 9.11 0.36
C GLY A 120 1.93 9.45 -1.02
N PHE A 121 3.24 9.26 -1.19
CA PHE A 121 3.92 9.44 -2.47
C PHE A 121 3.34 8.58 -3.59
N GLN A 122 3.23 7.27 -3.35
CA GLN A 122 2.82 6.36 -4.42
C GLN A 122 1.34 6.54 -4.77
N VAL A 123 0.48 6.85 -3.79
CA VAL A 123 -0.95 7.10 -4.04
C VAL A 123 -1.18 8.44 -4.74
N TYR A 124 -0.40 9.48 -4.41
CA TYR A 124 -0.41 10.72 -5.20
C TYR A 124 -0.03 10.44 -6.66
N PHE A 125 1.03 9.67 -6.89
CA PHE A 125 1.42 9.29 -8.26
C PHE A 125 0.33 8.48 -8.99
N VAL A 126 -0.33 7.54 -8.31
CA VAL A 126 -1.48 6.79 -8.87
C VAL A 126 -2.61 7.72 -9.27
N SER A 127 -2.89 8.75 -8.48
CA SER A 127 -3.94 9.73 -8.80
C SER A 127 -3.66 10.46 -10.11
N LEU A 128 -2.39 10.82 -10.37
CA LEU A 128 -1.98 11.47 -11.60
C LEU A 128 -2.04 10.49 -12.78
N PHE A 129 -1.60 9.24 -12.57
CA PHE A 129 -1.60 8.19 -13.58
C PHE A 129 -3.02 7.84 -14.07
N VAL A 130 -3.98 7.72 -13.15
CA VAL A 130 -5.39 7.43 -13.48
C VAL A 130 -6.15 8.67 -13.96
N GLY A 131 -5.55 9.86 -13.87
CA GLY A 131 -6.22 11.10 -14.20
C GLY A 131 -7.39 11.39 -13.25
N ALA A 132 -7.17 11.20 -11.95
CA ALA A 132 -8.20 11.37 -10.93
C ALA A 132 -8.83 12.77 -11.01
N LYS A 133 -10.16 12.80 -11.05
CA LYS A 133 -10.96 14.03 -11.01
C LYS A 133 -11.77 14.07 -9.74
N VAL A 134 -12.12 15.27 -9.28
CA VAL A 134 -12.95 15.46 -8.08
C VAL A 134 -14.27 14.69 -8.17
N SER A 135 -14.86 14.58 -9.36
CA SER A 135 -16.10 13.81 -9.59
C SER A 135 -15.95 12.30 -9.42
N GLY A 136 -14.76 11.74 -9.63
CA GLY A 136 -14.46 10.31 -9.51
C GLY A 136 -13.83 9.93 -8.16
N LEU A 137 -13.67 10.88 -7.24
CA LEU A 137 -13.07 10.62 -5.92
C LEU A 137 -13.82 9.56 -5.11
N PRO A 138 -15.17 9.52 -5.05
CA PRO A 138 -15.87 8.51 -4.27
C PRO A 138 -15.56 7.08 -4.70
N GLU A 139 -15.45 6.84 -6.01
CA GLU A 139 -15.10 5.53 -6.57
C GLU A 139 -13.66 5.15 -6.21
N LEU A 140 -12.72 6.08 -6.36
CA LEU A 140 -11.32 5.87 -6.02
C LEU A 140 -11.11 5.67 -4.51
N TYR A 141 -11.91 6.29 -3.65
CA TYR A 141 -11.91 6.01 -2.21
C TYR A 141 -12.37 4.58 -1.92
N GLY A 142 -13.40 4.11 -2.62
CA GLY A 142 -13.82 2.71 -2.57
C GLY A 142 -12.69 1.76 -2.97
N VAL A 143 -11.99 2.07 -4.06
CA VAL A 143 -10.83 1.28 -4.54
C VAL A 143 -9.71 1.23 -3.51
N LEU A 144 -9.33 2.37 -2.93
CA LEU A 144 -8.31 2.42 -1.87
C LEU A 144 -8.77 1.66 -0.63
N GLY A 145 -10.03 1.81 -0.22
CA GLY A 145 -10.60 1.06 0.91
C GLY A 145 -10.52 -0.45 0.70
N VAL A 146 -10.91 -0.94 -0.48
CA VAL A 146 -10.81 -2.36 -0.85
C VAL A 146 -9.35 -2.82 -0.83
N ALA A 147 -8.43 -2.06 -1.43
CA ALA A 147 -7.00 -2.41 -1.48
C ALA A 147 -6.37 -2.52 -0.09
N PHE A 148 -6.66 -1.56 0.82
CA PHE A 148 -6.17 -1.58 2.19
C PHE A 148 -6.80 -2.72 3.01
N LEU A 149 -8.09 -2.98 2.84
CA LEU A 149 -8.78 -4.09 3.50
C LEU A 149 -8.22 -5.44 3.04
N CYS A 150 -8.04 -5.63 1.73
CA CYS A 150 -7.44 -6.84 1.17
C CYS A 150 -6.00 -7.02 1.65
N SER A 151 -5.24 -5.93 1.77
CA SER A 151 -3.88 -5.95 2.34
C SER A 151 -3.88 -6.33 3.82
N ALA A 152 -4.86 -5.87 4.60
CA ALA A 152 -5.04 -6.27 5.99
C ALA A 152 -5.37 -7.77 6.09
N VAL A 153 -6.32 -8.26 5.29
CA VAL A 153 -6.72 -9.67 5.25
C VAL A 153 -5.55 -10.55 4.84
N ALA A 154 -4.83 -10.19 3.78
CA ALA A 154 -3.66 -10.94 3.34
C ALA A 154 -2.55 -11.00 4.41
N ARG A 155 -2.32 -9.90 5.12
CA ARG A 155 -1.30 -9.80 6.16
C ARG A 155 -1.67 -10.51 7.46
N PHE A 156 -2.91 -10.36 7.94
CA PHE A 156 -3.30 -10.82 9.27
C PHE A 156 -4.05 -12.16 9.27
N LEU A 157 -4.73 -12.52 8.19
CA LEU A 157 -5.51 -13.75 8.10
C LEU A 157 -4.86 -14.80 7.19
N LEU A 158 -4.39 -14.43 5.99
CA LEU A 158 -3.91 -15.43 5.01
C LEU A 158 -2.47 -15.87 5.25
N VAL A 159 -1.57 -14.93 5.60
CA VAL A 159 -0.16 -15.23 5.89
C VAL A 159 0.22 -14.67 7.28
N PRO A 160 -0.34 -15.24 8.36
CA PRO A 160 -0.05 -14.76 9.71
C PRO A 160 1.44 -14.91 10.00
N GLU A 161 2.06 -13.87 10.57
CA GLU A 161 3.43 -13.95 11.06
C GLU A 161 3.47 -14.90 12.26
N THR A 162 3.84 -16.16 12.03
CA THR A 162 3.94 -17.14 13.10
C THR A 162 5.04 -16.69 14.08
N PRO A 163 4.75 -16.50 15.38
CA PRO A 163 5.73 -16.09 16.39
C PRO A 163 6.81 -17.14 16.70
N ALA A 164 6.87 -18.24 15.95
CA ALA A 164 7.66 -19.42 16.30
C ALA A 164 9.18 -19.28 16.07
N GLY A 165 9.68 -18.12 15.62
CA GLY A 165 11.12 -17.88 15.39
C GLY A 165 11.80 -16.95 16.41
N LEU A 166 11.09 -16.47 17.44
CA LEU A 166 11.58 -15.46 18.39
C LEU A 166 11.96 -16.01 19.78
N LEU A 167 11.90 -17.34 19.99
CA LEU A 167 12.27 -17.99 21.26
C LEU A 167 13.61 -18.74 21.25
N GLU A 168 14.42 -18.63 20.18
CA GLU A 168 15.77 -19.23 20.14
C GLU A 168 16.91 -18.25 19.82
N ARG A 169 16.79 -16.97 20.17
CA ARG A 169 17.96 -16.07 20.18
C ARG A 169 18.00 -15.17 21.40
#